data_AF-A0A5E4Q161-F1
#
_entry.id   AF-A0A5E4Q161-F1
#
_cell.length_a   1.000
_cell.length_b   1.000
_cell.length_c   1.000
_cell.angle_alpha   90.00
_cell.angle_beta   90.00
_cell.angle_gamma   90.00
#
_symmetry.space_group_name_H-M   'P 1'
#
loop_
_entity.id
_entity.type
_entity.pdbx_description
1 polymer ?
#
loop_
_entity_poly.entity_id
_entity_poly.type
_entity_poly.pdbx_seq_one_letter_code
_entity_poly.pdbx_strand_id
1 'polypeptide(L)'
;MGGKVKQSQRTKNNARPASSGRSAVLLSNAIFSDPTFNKAGAVQGLFPSMMSTYLDQGLSNEFSVAFKKLNKKDPITRIKALQELIELVNNTESDNVVEALPAWSHQYQVLTLDSERKVRALTQVCHGEIVSKCGRRVAPHLRRILPAWLLALHDEHGPAQAAADASLNKTFPGQKLVEAITFCKTEVLSLITDIVTGHAEDIISVKFLETEERVAHVSRVVSGALRALRWCEMVLPRDLDSWLATTLRPVLADPAFWKLPTHPEPHVRGGWYSWAGAALARGGRGEA
;
A
#
# COMPACT_ATOMS: atom_id res chain seq x y z
N MET A 1 -25.53 8.88 72.59
CA MET A 1 -24.09 8.62 72.41
C MET A 1 -23.93 8.06 71.00
N GLY A 2 -23.41 8.70 69.94
CA GLY A 2 -22.51 9.84 69.77
C GLY A 2 -21.51 9.43 68.66
N GLY A 3 -21.43 10.17 67.55
CA GLY A 3 -20.34 10.00 66.56
C GLY A 3 -20.73 10.15 65.09
N LYS A 4 -20.72 11.39 64.57
CA LYS A 4 -20.53 11.71 63.13
C LYS A 4 -19.15 12.35 62.96
N VAL A 5 -18.37 11.94 61.95
CA VAL A 5 -17.34 12.77 61.27
C VAL A 5 -17.22 12.27 59.82
N LYS A 6 -17.87 12.91 58.83
CA LYS A 6 -17.37 13.92 57.85
C LYS A 6 -16.10 13.52 57.08
N GLN A 7 -16.26 13.15 55.81
CA GLN A 7 -15.21 13.13 54.80
C GLN A 7 -15.41 14.31 53.84
N SER A 8 -14.43 15.21 53.78
CA SER A 8 -14.44 16.42 52.96
C SER A 8 -13.93 16.12 51.54
N GLN A 9 -14.74 16.38 50.52
CA GLN A 9 -14.29 16.40 49.13
C GLN A 9 -14.00 17.85 48.72
N ARG A 10 -12.70 18.16 48.61
CA ARG A 10 -12.18 19.48 48.21
C ARG A 10 -11.86 19.45 46.72
N THR A 11 -12.75 19.96 45.88
CA THR A 11 -12.47 20.17 44.44
C THR A 11 -11.87 21.57 44.26
N LYS A 12 -10.58 21.65 43.91
CA LYS A 12 -9.93 22.91 43.51
C LYS A 12 -10.22 23.17 42.02
N ASN A 13 -10.97 24.24 41.78
CA ASN A 13 -10.96 25.18 40.66
C ASN A 13 -10.24 24.81 39.32
N ASN A 14 -11.04 24.86 38.26
CA ASN A 14 -10.77 25.57 36.99
C ASN A 14 -9.81 24.97 35.94
N ALA A 15 -9.89 23.67 35.68
CA ALA A 15 -9.37 23.10 34.44
C ALA A 15 -10.45 23.13 33.34
N ARG A 16 -10.30 24.01 32.35
CA ARG A 16 -11.02 23.85 31.06
C ARG A 16 -10.58 22.52 30.46
N PRO A 17 -11.49 21.58 30.14
CA PRO A 17 -11.09 20.37 29.44
C PRO A 17 -10.49 20.78 28.09
N ALA A 18 -9.25 20.35 27.83
CA ALA A 18 -8.64 20.51 26.52
C ALA A 18 -9.57 19.86 25.48
N SER A 19 -9.98 20.64 24.48
CA SER A 19 -10.86 20.20 23.39
C SER A 19 -10.13 19.19 22.52
N SER A 20 -10.08 17.94 22.96
CA SER A 20 -9.52 16.79 22.23
C SER A 20 -10.22 16.58 20.90
N GLY A 21 -11.49 16.99 20.78
CA GLY A 21 -12.25 16.90 19.53
C GLY A 21 -11.67 17.75 18.40
N ARG A 22 -11.25 19.00 18.66
CA ARG A 22 -10.65 19.84 17.60
C ARG A 22 -9.24 19.39 17.22
N SER A 23 -8.46 18.94 18.19
CA SER A 23 -7.12 18.41 17.94
C SER A 23 -7.16 17.07 17.18
N ALA A 24 -8.13 16.21 17.46
CA ALA A 24 -8.33 14.95 16.74
C ALA A 24 -8.75 15.17 15.29
N VAL A 25 -9.60 16.17 15.00
CA VAL A 25 -10.00 16.52 13.63
C VAL A 25 -8.86 17.15 12.84
N LEU A 26 -8.03 18.00 13.46
CA LEU A 26 -6.83 18.58 12.82
C LEU A 26 -5.76 17.51 12.52
N LEU A 27 -5.58 16.54 13.41
CA LEU A 27 -4.71 15.37 13.18
C LEU A 27 -5.28 14.43 12.10
N SER A 28 -6.61 14.23 12.09
CA SER A 28 -7.31 13.43 11.07
C SER A 28 -7.01 13.96 9.67
N ASN A 29 -7.14 15.26 9.45
CA ASN A 29 -6.82 15.86 8.14
C ASN A 29 -5.34 15.66 7.78
N ALA A 30 -4.42 15.83 8.72
CA ALA A 30 -2.98 15.67 8.48
C ALA A 30 -2.59 14.23 8.07
N ILE A 31 -3.23 13.19 8.62
CA ILE A 31 -2.89 11.78 8.29
C ILE A 31 -3.34 11.40 6.87
N PHE A 32 -4.46 11.94 6.40
CA PHE A 32 -5.00 11.63 5.08
C PHE A 32 -4.49 12.58 3.98
N SER A 33 -4.09 13.81 4.32
CA SER A 33 -3.65 14.81 3.35
C SER A 33 -2.13 15.02 3.26
N ASP A 34 -1.34 14.58 4.25
CA ASP A 34 0.09 14.85 4.28
C ASP A 34 0.92 13.64 3.78
N PRO A 35 1.56 13.75 2.60
CA PRO A 35 2.46 12.71 2.10
C PRO A 35 3.70 12.51 2.99
N THR A 36 3.98 13.43 3.92
CA THR A 36 5.08 13.33 4.90
C THR A 36 4.78 12.31 6.00
N PHE A 37 3.51 12.08 6.35
CA PHE A 37 3.13 11.14 7.41
C PHE A 37 3.25 9.67 6.96
N ASN A 38 3.12 9.39 5.65
CA ASN A 38 3.34 8.07 5.07
C ASN A 38 4.83 7.75 4.81
N LYS A 39 5.75 8.74 4.88
CA LYS A 39 7.19 8.53 4.62
C LYS A 39 7.96 7.88 5.76
N ALA A 40 7.34 7.68 6.92
CA ALA A 40 7.95 6.96 8.02
C ALA A 40 7.28 5.58 8.14
N GLY A 41 7.90 4.56 7.54
CA GLY A 41 7.58 3.14 7.80
C GLY A 41 7.58 2.77 9.30
N ALA A 42 8.13 3.64 10.16
CA ALA A 42 8.05 3.55 11.62
C ALA A 42 6.62 3.73 12.20
N VAL A 43 5.68 4.39 11.52
CA VAL A 43 4.36 4.69 12.11
C VAL A 43 3.38 3.52 12.01
N GLN A 44 3.55 2.63 11.03
CA GLN A 44 2.81 1.35 10.98
C GLN A 44 3.07 0.49 12.22
N GLY A 45 4.24 0.66 12.86
CA GLY A 45 4.61 -0.09 14.05
C GLY A 45 4.06 0.44 15.38
N LEU A 46 3.60 1.70 15.44
CA LEU A 46 3.37 2.35 16.74
C LEU A 46 1.91 2.39 17.21
N PHE A 47 0.89 2.46 16.32
CA PHE A 47 -0.52 2.39 16.78
C PHE A 47 -1.51 1.78 15.76
N PRO A 48 -1.48 0.46 15.50
CA PRO A 48 -2.46 -0.23 14.64
C PRO A 48 -3.91 -0.06 15.13
N SER A 49 -4.11 0.01 16.45
CA SER A 49 -5.44 0.06 17.06
C SER A 49 -6.17 1.41 16.87
N MET A 50 -5.43 2.53 16.78
CA MET A 50 -6.04 3.84 16.53
C MET A 50 -6.38 4.02 15.05
N MET A 51 -5.46 3.70 14.14
CA MET A 51 -5.75 3.75 12.69
C MET A 51 -6.92 2.82 12.31
N SER A 52 -6.98 1.61 12.89
CA SER A 52 -8.10 0.68 12.66
C SER A 52 -9.44 1.20 13.17
N THR A 53 -9.48 1.96 14.28
CA THR A 53 -10.75 2.50 14.80
C THR A 53 -11.26 3.67 13.98
N TYR A 54 -10.39 4.46 13.36
CA TYR A 54 -10.80 5.55 12.46
C TYR A 54 -11.28 5.04 11.10
N LEU A 55 -10.64 4.01 10.56
CA LEU A 55 -11.08 3.40 9.30
C LEU A 55 -12.40 2.66 9.44
N ASP A 56 -12.77 2.24 10.65
CA ASP A 56 -14.04 1.57 10.97
C ASP A 56 -15.21 2.57 11.20
N GLN A 57 -14.95 3.88 11.34
CA GLN A 57 -16.01 4.86 11.58
C GLN A 57 -16.87 5.04 10.32
N GLY A 58 -18.14 4.64 10.41
CA GLY A 58 -19.11 4.75 9.32
C GLY A 58 -19.18 3.52 8.41
N LEU A 59 -18.41 2.46 8.70
CA LEU A 59 -18.55 1.19 7.96
C LEU A 59 -19.77 0.41 8.44
N SER A 60 -20.39 -0.34 7.51
CA SER A 60 -21.35 -1.38 7.89
C SER A 60 -20.68 -2.44 8.77
N ASN A 61 -21.49 -3.12 9.59
CA ASN A 61 -20.98 -4.16 10.49
C ASN A 61 -20.31 -5.29 9.71
N GLU A 62 -20.84 -5.64 8.54
CA GLU A 62 -20.34 -6.70 7.66
C GLU A 62 -18.93 -6.35 7.14
N PHE A 63 -18.72 -5.12 6.65
CA PHE A 63 -17.40 -4.67 6.20
C PHE A 63 -16.40 -4.59 7.36
N SER A 64 -16.82 -4.06 8.51
CA SER A 64 -15.93 -3.98 9.69
C SER A 64 -15.49 -5.38 10.15
N VAL A 65 -16.39 -6.36 10.16
CA VAL A 65 -16.06 -7.75 10.50
C VAL A 65 -15.09 -8.35 9.47
N ALA A 66 -15.35 -8.15 8.16
CA ALA A 66 -14.47 -8.64 7.11
C ALA A 66 -13.04 -8.06 7.24
N PHE A 67 -12.90 -6.74 7.39
CA PHE A 67 -11.58 -6.10 7.55
C PHE A 67 -10.86 -6.54 8.83
N LYS A 68 -11.56 -6.77 9.94
CA LYS A 68 -10.95 -7.33 11.16
C LYS A 68 -10.38 -8.73 10.94
N LYS A 69 -11.02 -9.55 10.11
CA LYS A 69 -10.49 -10.88 9.74
C LYS A 69 -9.25 -10.78 8.85
N LEU A 70 -9.14 -9.76 7.98
CA LEU A 70 -7.94 -9.54 7.15
C LEU A 70 -6.68 -9.21 7.95
N ASN A 71 -6.82 -8.63 9.15
CA ASN A 71 -5.68 -8.33 10.03
C ASN A 71 -5.17 -9.56 10.83
N LYS A 72 -5.78 -10.75 10.64
CA LYS A 72 -5.35 -11.97 11.34
C LYS A 72 -4.07 -12.52 10.74
N LYS A 73 -3.23 -13.15 11.57
CA LYS A 73 -1.94 -13.73 11.16
C LYS A 73 -2.08 -15.01 10.33
N ASP A 74 -3.15 -15.78 10.54
CA ASP A 74 -3.40 -17.01 9.81
C ASP A 74 -3.82 -16.72 8.35
N PRO A 75 -3.05 -17.17 7.35
CA PRO A 75 -3.40 -16.94 5.94
C PRO A 75 -4.73 -17.59 5.55
N ILE A 76 -5.12 -18.73 6.15
CA ILE A 76 -6.40 -19.38 5.84
C ILE A 76 -7.58 -18.48 6.24
N THR A 77 -7.48 -17.84 7.40
CA THR A 77 -8.46 -16.84 7.85
C THR A 77 -8.54 -15.65 6.89
N ARG A 78 -7.40 -15.12 6.42
CA ARG A 78 -7.37 -14.02 5.43
C ARG A 78 -7.97 -14.44 4.09
N ILE A 79 -7.67 -15.66 3.63
CA ILE A 79 -8.24 -16.24 2.40
C ILE A 79 -9.77 -16.29 2.47
N LYS A 80 -10.32 -16.86 3.56
CA LYS A 80 -11.78 -16.93 3.76
C LYS A 80 -12.40 -15.54 3.82
N ALA A 81 -11.77 -14.61 4.54
CA ALA A 81 -12.23 -13.23 4.64
C ALA A 81 -12.25 -12.50 3.30
N LEU A 82 -11.25 -12.73 2.42
CA LEU A 82 -11.26 -12.17 1.07
C LEU A 82 -12.38 -12.76 0.21
N GLN A 83 -12.65 -14.05 0.32
CA GLN A 83 -13.78 -14.69 -0.39
C GLN A 83 -15.13 -14.13 0.07
N GLU A 84 -15.35 -14.06 1.39
CA GLU A 84 -16.55 -13.43 1.97
C GLU A 84 -16.68 -11.96 1.55
N LEU A 85 -15.57 -11.20 1.51
CA LEU A 85 -15.58 -9.80 1.10
C LEU A 85 -15.91 -9.63 -0.39
N ILE A 86 -15.42 -10.51 -1.26
CA ILE A 86 -15.79 -10.52 -2.68
C ILE A 86 -17.31 -10.72 -2.83
N GLU A 87 -17.89 -11.69 -2.12
CA GLU A 87 -19.33 -11.94 -2.13
C GLU A 87 -20.11 -10.74 -1.57
N LEU A 88 -19.64 -10.15 -0.47
CA LEU A 88 -20.26 -8.96 0.13
C LEU A 88 -20.28 -7.78 -0.84
N VAL A 89 -19.18 -7.47 -1.51
CA VAL A 89 -19.08 -6.37 -2.49
C VAL A 89 -20.04 -6.58 -3.66
N ASN A 90 -20.15 -7.81 -4.15
CA ASN A 90 -21.05 -8.15 -5.25
C ASN A 90 -22.53 -7.96 -4.87
N ASN A 91 -22.91 -8.30 -3.65
CA ASN A 91 -24.28 -8.23 -3.14
C ASN A 91 -24.66 -6.90 -2.48
N THR A 92 -23.73 -5.95 -2.36
CA THR A 92 -23.95 -4.65 -1.70
C THR A 92 -24.16 -3.55 -2.73
N GLU A 93 -24.98 -2.55 -2.42
CA GLU A 93 -25.16 -1.37 -3.27
C GLU A 93 -23.88 -0.52 -3.36
N SER A 94 -23.71 0.14 -4.51
CA SER A 94 -22.43 0.79 -4.83
C SER A 94 -22.01 1.89 -3.83
N ASP A 95 -22.97 2.59 -3.22
CA ASP A 95 -22.71 3.67 -2.26
C ASP A 95 -22.08 3.13 -0.97
N ASN A 96 -22.59 2.00 -0.46
CA ASN A 96 -22.04 1.36 0.74
C ASN A 96 -20.64 0.78 0.48
N VAL A 97 -20.34 0.31 -0.75
CA VAL A 97 -18.98 -0.14 -1.10
C VAL A 97 -18.00 1.04 -1.15
N VAL A 98 -18.47 2.22 -1.58
CA VAL A 98 -17.65 3.45 -1.55
C VAL A 98 -17.28 3.86 -0.14
N GLU A 99 -18.19 3.72 0.83
CA GLU A 99 -17.89 3.98 2.24
C GLU A 99 -16.76 3.06 2.76
N ALA A 100 -16.61 1.86 2.20
CA ALA A 100 -15.53 0.94 2.52
C ALA A 100 -14.18 1.26 1.86
N LEU A 101 -14.12 2.17 0.87
CA LEU A 101 -12.90 2.47 0.12
C LEU A 101 -11.72 2.97 0.98
N PRO A 102 -11.90 3.86 1.98
CA PRO A 102 -10.78 4.29 2.82
C PRO A 102 -10.12 3.12 3.55
N ALA A 103 -10.93 2.24 4.14
CA ALA A 103 -10.47 1.04 4.84
C ALA A 103 -9.82 0.04 3.86
N TRP A 104 -10.46 -0.22 2.72
CA TRP A 104 -9.89 -1.07 1.68
C TRP A 104 -8.56 -0.55 1.16
N SER A 105 -8.45 0.74 0.90
CA SER A 105 -7.23 1.36 0.36
C SER A 105 -6.04 1.23 1.33
N HIS A 106 -6.29 1.14 2.63
CA HIS A 106 -5.27 0.81 3.61
C HIS A 106 -4.89 -0.68 3.57
N GLN A 107 -5.90 -1.56 3.64
CA GLN A 107 -5.69 -3.01 3.66
C GLN A 107 -5.02 -3.51 2.37
N TYR A 108 -5.39 -2.95 1.22
CA TYR A 108 -4.90 -3.34 -0.10
C TYR A 108 -3.38 -3.22 -0.23
N GLN A 109 -2.78 -2.17 0.34
CA GLN A 109 -1.34 -1.96 0.30
C GLN A 109 -0.58 -3.09 1.01
N VAL A 110 -1.12 -3.56 2.14
CA VAL A 110 -0.52 -4.62 2.95
C VAL A 110 -0.75 -5.99 2.30
N LEU A 111 -2.00 -6.29 1.94
CA LEU A 111 -2.40 -7.60 1.42
C LEU A 111 -1.81 -7.91 0.04
N THR A 112 -1.55 -6.88 -0.78
CA THR A 112 -0.87 -7.06 -2.06
C THR A 112 0.55 -7.61 -1.89
N LEU A 113 1.19 -7.33 -0.75
CA LEU A 113 2.53 -7.78 -0.46
C LEU A 113 2.56 -9.01 0.47
N ASP A 114 1.42 -9.67 0.74
CA ASP A 114 1.36 -10.83 1.64
C ASP A 114 2.32 -11.97 1.23
N SER A 115 2.89 -12.69 2.20
CA SER A 115 3.77 -13.84 1.90
C SER A 115 3.00 -14.96 1.22
N GLU A 116 1.73 -15.16 1.56
CA GLU A 116 0.89 -16.21 0.99
C GLU A 116 0.36 -15.84 -0.40
N ARG A 117 0.78 -16.61 -1.40
CA ARG A 117 0.40 -16.41 -2.81
C ARG A 117 -1.10 -16.39 -3.05
N LYS A 118 -1.88 -17.20 -2.32
CA LYS A 118 -3.35 -17.26 -2.47
C LYS A 118 -4.03 -16.03 -1.87
N VAL A 119 -3.48 -15.46 -0.79
CA VAL A 119 -3.94 -14.16 -0.25
C VAL A 119 -3.71 -13.08 -1.29
N ARG A 120 -2.52 -13.02 -1.91
CA ARG A 120 -2.24 -12.04 -2.98
C ARG A 120 -3.18 -12.18 -4.17
N ALA A 121 -3.42 -13.40 -4.66
CA ALA A 121 -4.32 -13.62 -5.78
C ALA A 121 -5.76 -13.18 -5.49
N LEU A 122 -6.32 -13.58 -4.34
CA LEU A 122 -7.67 -13.16 -3.93
C LEU A 122 -7.76 -11.66 -3.64
N THR A 123 -6.67 -11.04 -3.18
CA THR A 123 -6.61 -9.59 -2.97
C THR A 123 -6.80 -8.85 -4.30
N GLN A 124 -6.19 -9.32 -5.39
CA GLN A 124 -6.36 -8.68 -6.69
C GLN A 124 -7.76 -8.90 -7.28
N VAL A 125 -8.36 -10.09 -7.07
CA VAL A 125 -9.77 -10.33 -7.44
C VAL A 125 -10.70 -9.39 -6.67
N CYS A 126 -10.55 -9.32 -5.34
CA CYS A 126 -11.33 -8.44 -4.48
C CYS A 126 -11.14 -6.96 -4.87
N HIS A 127 -9.90 -6.55 -5.17
CA HIS A 127 -9.60 -5.21 -5.64
C HIS A 127 -10.38 -4.89 -6.91
N GLY A 128 -10.36 -5.80 -7.89
CA GLY A 128 -11.10 -5.69 -9.14
C GLY A 128 -12.60 -5.48 -8.95
N GLU A 129 -13.24 -6.23 -8.04
CA GLU A 129 -14.66 -6.06 -7.74
C GLU A 129 -14.95 -4.71 -7.09
N ILE A 130 -14.15 -4.32 -6.09
CA ILE A 130 -14.32 -3.04 -5.39
C ILE A 130 -14.17 -1.86 -6.36
N VAL A 131 -13.10 -1.82 -7.17
CA VAL A 131 -12.90 -0.71 -8.10
C VAL A 131 -13.96 -0.68 -9.21
N SER A 132 -14.41 -1.86 -9.67
CA SER A 132 -15.49 -1.97 -10.64
C SER A 132 -16.81 -1.44 -10.07
N LYS A 133 -17.12 -1.73 -8.80
CA LYS A 133 -18.34 -1.27 -8.12
C LYS A 133 -18.32 0.23 -7.81
N CYS A 134 -17.16 0.76 -7.40
CA CYS A 134 -17.01 2.17 -7.03
C CYS A 134 -16.84 3.09 -8.25
N GLY A 135 -16.30 2.59 -9.36
CA GLY A 135 -16.07 3.35 -10.58
C GLY A 135 -15.18 4.58 -10.36
N ARG A 136 -15.59 5.74 -10.89
CA ARG A 136 -14.81 6.99 -10.79
C ARG A 136 -14.57 7.47 -9.34
N ARG A 137 -15.37 6.98 -8.38
CA ARG A 137 -15.23 7.33 -6.95
C ARG A 137 -13.97 6.77 -6.31
N VAL A 138 -13.22 5.91 -7.02
CA VAL A 138 -11.89 5.44 -6.61
C VAL A 138 -10.82 6.54 -6.76
N ALA A 139 -11.03 7.55 -7.62
CA ALA A 139 -10.02 8.56 -7.96
C ALA A 139 -9.35 9.25 -6.74
N PRO A 140 -10.06 9.63 -5.66
CA PRO A 140 -9.43 10.22 -4.46
C PRO A 140 -8.44 9.28 -3.75
N HIS A 141 -8.59 7.97 -3.94
CA HIS A 141 -7.75 6.94 -3.33
C HIS A 141 -6.63 6.45 -4.25
N LEU A 142 -6.59 6.90 -5.51
CA LEU A 142 -5.73 6.33 -6.53
C LEU A 142 -4.24 6.41 -6.17
N ARG A 143 -3.79 7.54 -5.63
CA ARG A 143 -2.41 7.74 -5.15
C ARG A 143 -1.99 6.76 -4.05
N ARG A 144 -2.96 6.24 -3.29
CA ARG A 144 -2.72 5.26 -2.23
C ARG A 144 -2.64 3.83 -2.78
N ILE A 145 -3.53 3.47 -3.70
CA ILE A 145 -3.69 2.08 -4.16
C ILE A 145 -2.83 1.75 -5.39
N LEU A 146 -2.65 2.69 -6.32
CA LEU A 146 -1.98 2.41 -7.60
C LEU A 146 -0.53 1.92 -7.44
N PRO A 147 0.29 2.43 -6.49
CA PRO A 147 1.64 1.89 -6.27
C PRO A 147 1.65 0.38 -5.98
N ALA A 148 0.78 -0.09 -5.07
CA ALA A 148 0.66 -1.50 -4.75
C ALA A 148 0.10 -2.30 -5.95
N TRP A 149 -0.85 -1.73 -6.67
CA TRP A 149 -1.45 -2.35 -7.85
C TRP A 149 -0.45 -2.62 -8.98
N LEU A 150 0.47 -1.68 -9.21
CA LEU A 150 1.56 -1.85 -10.17
C LEU A 150 2.60 -2.89 -9.70
N LEU A 151 2.84 -3.02 -8.39
CA LEU A 151 3.65 -4.13 -7.88
C LEU A 151 2.96 -5.49 -8.14
N ALA A 152 1.64 -5.58 -7.97
CA ALA A 152 0.87 -6.79 -8.25
C ALA A 152 0.94 -7.21 -9.72
N LEU A 153 1.00 -6.25 -10.66
CA LEU A 153 1.22 -6.50 -12.09
C LEU A 153 2.54 -7.22 -12.38
N HIS A 154 3.48 -7.19 -11.45
CA HIS A 154 4.80 -7.82 -11.56
C HIS A 154 5.03 -8.91 -10.51
N ASP A 155 3.95 -9.44 -9.90
CA ASP A 155 4.04 -10.60 -9.02
C ASP A 155 4.52 -11.83 -9.80
N GLU A 156 5.35 -12.65 -9.16
CA GLU A 156 5.82 -13.92 -9.74
C GLU A 156 4.72 -15.00 -9.77
N HIS A 157 3.70 -14.86 -8.92
CA HIS A 157 2.57 -15.77 -8.90
C HIS A 157 1.57 -15.39 -10.01
N GLY A 158 1.58 -16.17 -11.09
CA GLY A 158 0.75 -15.95 -12.28
C GLY A 158 -0.72 -15.58 -12.00
N PRO A 159 -1.46 -16.29 -11.12
CA PRO A 159 -2.83 -15.93 -10.78
C PRO A 159 -3.01 -14.53 -10.18
N ALA A 160 -2.07 -14.07 -9.35
CA ALA A 160 -2.13 -12.71 -8.79
C ALA A 160 -1.82 -11.66 -9.86
N GLN A 161 -0.80 -11.91 -10.68
CA GLN A 161 -0.42 -11.04 -11.78
C GLN A 161 -1.54 -10.91 -12.82
N ALA A 162 -2.15 -12.01 -13.23
CA ALA A 162 -3.24 -12.01 -14.21
C ALA A 162 -4.48 -11.27 -13.71
N ALA A 163 -4.84 -11.42 -12.43
CA ALA A 163 -5.96 -10.69 -11.83
C ALA A 163 -5.66 -9.18 -11.70
N ALA A 164 -4.43 -8.79 -11.37
CA ALA A 164 -4.00 -7.40 -11.35
C ALA A 164 -4.05 -6.77 -12.76
N ASP A 165 -3.51 -7.47 -13.75
CA ASP A 165 -3.52 -7.03 -15.16
C ASP A 165 -4.95 -6.86 -15.70
N ALA A 166 -5.81 -7.87 -15.46
CA ALA A 166 -7.20 -7.82 -15.90
C ALA A 166 -7.96 -6.64 -15.27
N SER A 167 -7.78 -6.40 -13.97
CA SER A 167 -8.44 -5.30 -13.28
C SER A 167 -7.88 -3.92 -13.69
N LEU A 168 -6.57 -3.79 -13.90
CA LEU A 168 -5.96 -2.56 -14.42
C LEU A 168 -6.47 -2.23 -15.81
N ASN A 169 -6.43 -3.18 -16.75
CA ASN A 169 -6.86 -2.98 -18.13
C ASN A 169 -8.36 -2.67 -18.23
N LYS A 170 -9.18 -3.28 -17.37
CA LYS A 170 -10.62 -2.96 -17.26
C LYS A 170 -10.85 -1.53 -16.75
N THR A 171 -10.05 -1.07 -15.79
CA THR A 171 -10.24 0.23 -15.11
C THR A 171 -9.63 1.38 -15.90
N PHE A 172 -8.47 1.17 -16.51
CA PHE A 172 -7.69 2.15 -17.23
C PHE A 172 -7.31 1.65 -18.64
N PRO A 173 -8.27 1.52 -19.56
CA PRO A 173 -7.98 1.01 -20.90
C PRO A 173 -7.08 1.97 -21.69
N GLY A 174 -6.09 1.40 -22.39
CA GLY A 174 -5.20 2.12 -23.30
C GLY A 174 -4.41 3.24 -22.62
N GLN A 175 -4.47 4.45 -23.17
CA GLN A 175 -3.68 5.59 -22.70
C GLN A 175 -4.02 6.02 -21.26
N LYS A 176 -5.21 5.67 -20.76
CA LYS A 176 -5.63 6.00 -19.39
C LYS A 176 -4.73 5.39 -18.33
N LEU A 177 -4.11 4.25 -18.60
CA LEU A 177 -3.18 3.65 -17.65
C LEU A 177 -1.92 4.52 -17.53
N VAL A 178 -1.40 5.03 -18.64
CA VAL A 178 -0.25 5.94 -18.65
C VAL A 178 -0.58 7.25 -17.94
N GLU A 179 -1.79 7.79 -18.13
CA GLU A 179 -2.27 8.99 -17.42
C GLU A 179 -2.37 8.75 -15.91
N ALA A 180 -2.93 7.61 -15.49
CA ALA A 180 -3.03 7.23 -14.09
C ALA A 180 -1.64 7.08 -13.44
N ILE A 181 -0.71 6.40 -14.11
CA ILE A 181 0.68 6.26 -13.66
C ILE A 181 1.35 7.64 -13.56
N THR A 182 1.15 8.50 -14.55
CA THR A 182 1.70 9.87 -14.56
C THR A 182 1.13 10.73 -13.44
N PHE A 183 -0.14 10.56 -13.11
CA PHE A 183 -0.81 11.23 -11.99
C PHE A 183 -0.25 10.78 -10.62
N CYS A 184 0.05 9.49 -10.46
CA CYS A 184 0.58 8.91 -9.22
C CYS A 184 2.11 8.68 -9.21
N LYS A 185 2.84 9.27 -10.16
CA LYS A 185 4.27 8.97 -10.39
C LYS A 185 5.14 9.12 -9.13
N THR A 186 4.84 10.13 -8.29
CA THR A 186 5.60 10.38 -7.06
C THR A 186 5.39 9.26 -6.04
N GLU A 187 4.15 8.84 -5.83
CA GLU A 187 3.80 7.77 -4.89
C GLU A 187 4.30 6.41 -5.38
N VAL A 188 4.18 6.15 -6.69
CA VAL A 188 4.68 4.91 -7.32
C VAL A 188 6.19 4.81 -7.15
N LEU A 189 6.94 5.85 -7.53
CA LEU A 189 8.40 5.80 -7.41
C LEU A 189 8.89 5.88 -5.98
N SER A 190 8.17 6.52 -5.06
CA SER A 190 8.52 6.49 -3.63
C SER A 190 8.52 5.06 -3.11
N LEU A 191 7.43 4.32 -3.31
CA LEU A 191 7.33 2.93 -2.84
C LEU A 191 8.39 2.02 -3.47
N ILE A 192 8.59 2.14 -4.78
CA ILE A 192 9.60 1.37 -5.51
C ILE A 192 11.01 1.68 -4.98
N THR A 193 11.31 2.97 -4.80
CA THR A 193 12.60 3.45 -4.28
C THR A 193 12.88 2.87 -2.90
N ASP A 194 11.93 3.01 -1.97
CA ASP A 194 12.09 2.50 -0.60
C ASP A 194 12.39 0.99 -0.60
N ILE A 195 11.71 0.21 -1.46
CA ILE A 195 11.96 -1.23 -1.58
C ILE A 195 13.38 -1.52 -2.09
N VAL A 196 13.83 -0.86 -3.17
CA VAL A 196 15.10 -1.18 -3.82
C VAL A 196 16.33 -0.59 -3.11
N THR A 197 16.14 0.36 -2.19
CA THR A 197 17.20 0.92 -1.34
C THR A 197 17.25 0.26 0.04
N GLY A 198 16.61 -0.89 0.23
CA GLY A 198 16.78 -1.73 1.41
C GLY A 198 15.75 -1.56 2.52
N HIS A 199 14.67 -0.81 2.31
CA HIS A 199 13.56 -0.68 3.26
C HIS A 199 12.43 -1.70 3.04
N ALA A 200 12.65 -2.73 2.21
CA ALA A 200 11.65 -3.75 1.94
C ALA A 200 11.12 -4.41 3.23
N GLU A 201 11.99 -4.80 4.16
CA GLU A 201 11.58 -5.44 5.42
C GLU A 201 10.68 -4.55 6.30
N ASP A 202 10.92 -3.24 6.28
CA ASP A 202 10.10 -2.26 7.01
C ASP A 202 8.68 -2.18 6.44
N ILE A 203 8.53 -2.40 5.13
CA ILE A 203 7.27 -2.32 4.39
C ILE A 203 6.41 -3.58 4.56
N ILE A 204 7.02 -4.78 4.47
CA ILE A 204 6.28 -6.06 4.40
C ILE A 204 6.07 -6.77 5.76
N SER A 205 6.43 -6.11 6.87
CA SER A 205 6.18 -6.59 8.25
C SER A 205 6.54 -8.08 8.47
N VAL A 206 7.77 -8.45 8.15
CA VAL A 206 8.33 -9.83 8.22
C VAL A 206 8.57 -10.36 9.64
N LYS A 207 8.04 -9.71 10.68
CA LYS A 207 8.38 -9.94 12.09
C LYS A 207 8.11 -11.37 12.58
N PHE A 208 7.21 -12.10 11.94
CA PHE A 208 6.79 -13.45 12.34
C PHE A 208 7.25 -14.54 11.37
N LEU A 209 7.99 -14.17 10.31
CA LEU A 209 8.47 -15.13 9.32
C LEU A 209 9.81 -15.72 9.75
N GLU A 210 10.00 -17.00 9.45
CA GLU A 210 11.29 -17.66 9.57
C GLU A 210 12.31 -17.04 8.61
N THR A 211 13.61 -17.24 8.87
CA THR A 211 14.68 -16.57 8.12
C THR A 211 14.61 -16.87 6.62
N GLU A 212 14.41 -18.14 6.24
CA GLU A 212 14.33 -18.53 4.83
C GLU A 212 13.09 -17.95 4.14
N GLU A 213 11.94 -18.05 4.79
CA GLU A 213 10.67 -17.47 4.30
C GLU A 213 10.78 -15.95 4.14
N ARG A 214 11.43 -15.27 5.10
CA ARG A 214 11.71 -13.83 5.03
C ARG A 214 12.57 -13.49 3.83
N VAL A 215 13.69 -14.19 3.61
CA VAL A 215 14.59 -13.93 2.49
C VAL A 215 13.85 -14.12 1.16
N ALA A 216 13.08 -15.19 1.01
CA ALA A 216 12.27 -15.44 -0.17
C ALA A 216 11.23 -14.33 -0.39
N HIS A 217 10.54 -13.92 0.68
CA HIS A 217 9.52 -12.87 0.63
C HIS A 217 10.10 -11.51 0.24
N VAL A 218 11.18 -11.08 0.89
CA VAL A 218 11.89 -9.82 0.58
C VAL A 218 12.40 -9.85 -0.87
N SER A 219 13.05 -10.94 -1.28
CA SER A 219 13.62 -11.06 -2.63
C SER A 219 12.55 -10.96 -3.73
N ARG A 220 11.39 -11.60 -3.52
CA ARG A 220 10.24 -11.47 -4.41
C ARG A 220 9.78 -10.03 -4.55
N VAL A 221 9.64 -9.33 -3.43
CA VAL A 221 9.15 -7.93 -3.39
C VAL A 221 10.14 -6.99 -4.09
N VAL A 222 11.44 -7.16 -3.84
CA VAL A 222 12.51 -6.40 -4.50
C VAL A 222 12.51 -6.66 -6.02
N SER A 223 12.39 -7.92 -6.44
CA SER A 223 12.32 -8.27 -7.86
C SER A 223 11.08 -7.70 -8.55
N GLY A 224 9.92 -7.73 -7.89
CA GLY A 224 8.70 -7.08 -8.37
C GLY A 224 8.87 -5.56 -8.51
N ALA A 225 9.50 -4.91 -7.53
CA ALA A 225 9.77 -3.47 -7.57
C ALA A 225 10.74 -3.09 -8.71
N LEU A 226 11.78 -3.87 -8.98
CA LEU A 226 12.69 -3.64 -10.11
C LEU A 226 11.97 -3.76 -11.46
N ARG A 227 11.06 -4.73 -11.61
CA ARG A 227 10.23 -4.88 -12.82
C ARG A 227 9.25 -3.71 -12.96
N ALA A 228 8.64 -3.26 -11.86
CA ALA A 228 7.79 -2.08 -11.84
C ALA A 228 8.57 -0.81 -12.20
N LEU A 229 9.80 -0.67 -11.71
CA LEU A 229 10.68 0.45 -12.04
C LEU A 229 10.98 0.47 -13.54
N ARG A 230 11.41 -0.67 -14.09
CA ARG A 230 11.61 -0.86 -15.53
C ARG A 230 10.37 -0.47 -16.32
N TRP A 231 9.20 -0.93 -15.89
CA TRP A 231 7.94 -0.62 -16.57
C TRP A 231 7.67 0.88 -16.57
N CYS A 232 7.81 1.55 -15.41
CA CYS A 232 7.68 3.00 -15.31
C CYS A 232 8.62 3.73 -16.27
N GLU A 233 9.89 3.32 -16.37
CA GLU A 233 10.81 3.91 -17.34
C GLU A 233 10.41 3.70 -18.79
N MET A 234 9.70 2.62 -19.11
CA MET A 234 9.22 2.38 -20.47
C MET A 234 7.98 3.18 -20.80
N VAL A 235 7.05 3.33 -19.85
CA VAL A 235 5.72 3.92 -20.10
C VAL A 235 5.62 5.41 -19.78
N LEU A 236 6.46 5.94 -18.88
CA LEU A 236 6.37 7.35 -18.50
C LEU A 236 6.71 8.25 -19.70
N PRO A 237 5.91 9.30 -19.94
CA PRO A 237 6.19 10.32 -20.95
C PRO A 237 7.62 10.89 -20.88
N ARG A 238 8.16 11.33 -22.02
CA ARG A 238 9.56 11.81 -22.15
C ARG A 238 9.80 13.19 -21.56
N ASP A 239 8.78 14.04 -21.52
CA ASP A 239 8.79 15.32 -20.82
C ASP A 239 9.07 15.18 -19.31
N LEU A 240 8.90 13.97 -18.75
CA LEU A 240 9.23 13.66 -17.35
C LEU A 240 10.68 13.16 -17.15
N ASP A 241 11.54 13.13 -18.17
CA ASP A 241 12.90 12.61 -18.06
C ASP A 241 13.75 13.35 -17.00
N SER A 242 13.64 14.67 -16.93
CA SER A 242 14.34 15.48 -15.93
C SER A 242 13.88 15.20 -14.50
N TRP A 243 12.56 15.03 -14.33
CA TRP A 243 11.96 14.65 -13.06
C TRP A 243 12.42 13.24 -12.65
N LEU A 244 12.33 12.27 -13.55
CA LEU A 244 12.72 10.89 -13.31
C LEU A 244 14.20 10.78 -12.92
N ALA A 245 15.09 11.44 -13.66
CA ALA A 245 16.51 11.48 -13.34
C ALA A 245 16.80 12.10 -11.95
N THR A 246 16.04 13.14 -11.58
CA THR A 246 16.14 13.75 -10.25
C THR A 246 15.65 12.80 -9.16
N THR A 247 14.52 12.12 -9.39
CA THR A 247 13.93 11.16 -8.46
C THR A 247 14.80 9.92 -8.26
N LEU A 248 15.49 9.44 -9.30
CA LEU A 248 16.36 8.26 -9.21
C LEU A 248 17.77 8.58 -8.71
N ARG A 249 18.19 9.85 -8.66
CA ARG A 249 19.53 10.22 -8.20
C ARG A 249 19.86 9.70 -6.80
N PRO A 250 18.98 9.78 -5.78
CA PRO A 250 19.23 9.18 -4.47
C PRO A 250 19.35 7.65 -4.53
N VAL A 251 18.56 6.98 -5.38
CA VAL A 251 18.62 5.52 -5.58
C VAL A 251 19.98 5.10 -6.11
N LEU A 252 20.47 5.80 -7.14
CA LEU A 252 21.77 5.55 -7.76
C LEU A 252 22.93 5.88 -6.82
N ALA A 253 22.72 6.73 -5.82
CA ALA A 253 23.71 7.03 -4.79
C ALA A 253 23.68 6.03 -3.61
N ASP A 254 22.63 5.20 -3.50
CA ASP A 254 22.46 4.29 -2.37
C ASP A 254 23.29 3.00 -2.54
N PRO A 255 24.17 2.66 -1.59
CA PRO A 255 24.98 1.44 -1.67
C PRO A 255 24.17 0.13 -1.66
N ALA A 256 22.98 0.10 -1.05
CA ALA A 256 22.14 -1.08 -1.02
C ALA A 256 21.64 -1.44 -2.43
N PHE A 257 21.31 -0.44 -3.24
CA PHE A 257 20.88 -0.63 -4.62
C PHE A 257 21.93 -1.35 -5.47
N TRP A 258 23.21 -1.04 -5.27
CA TRP A 258 24.33 -1.64 -6.01
C TRP A 258 24.72 -3.04 -5.54
N LYS A 259 24.10 -3.57 -4.48
CA LYS A 259 24.25 -4.99 -4.07
C LYS A 259 23.30 -5.93 -4.81
N LEU A 260 22.22 -5.39 -5.39
CA LEU A 260 21.21 -6.14 -6.14
C LEU A 260 21.73 -6.92 -7.37
N PRO A 261 22.68 -6.43 -8.20
CA PRO A 261 23.22 -7.19 -9.33
C PRO A 261 23.98 -8.46 -8.92
N THR A 262 24.46 -8.53 -7.67
CA THR A 262 25.15 -9.70 -7.10
C THR A 262 24.31 -10.42 -6.04
N HIS A 263 23.00 -10.13 -5.97
CA HIS A 263 22.11 -10.75 -5.00
C HIS A 263 22.08 -12.29 -5.15
N PRO A 264 21.99 -13.08 -4.05
CA PRO A 264 21.94 -14.55 -4.13
C PRO A 264 20.81 -15.07 -5.02
N GLU A 265 19.64 -14.44 -4.92
CA GLU A 265 18.46 -14.80 -5.70
C GLU A 265 18.55 -14.40 -7.19
N PRO A 266 18.44 -15.34 -8.15
CA PRO A 266 18.54 -15.06 -9.58
C PRO A 266 17.48 -14.07 -10.10
N HIS A 267 16.27 -14.13 -9.55
CA HIS A 267 15.17 -13.27 -9.99
C HIS A 267 15.36 -11.80 -9.60
N VAL A 268 16.10 -11.52 -8.51
CA VAL A 268 16.51 -10.16 -8.14
C VAL A 268 17.54 -9.63 -9.14
N ARG A 269 18.60 -10.42 -9.42
CA ARG A 269 19.63 -10.05 -10.41
C ARG A 269 19.00 -9.79 -11.79
N GLY A 270 18.14 -10.69 -12.25
CA GLY A 270 17.44 -10.56 -13.52
C GLY A 270 16.57 -9.30 -13.58
N GLY A 271 15.88 -8.97 -12.48
CA GLY A 271 15.12 -7.71 -12.37
C GLY A 271 16.02 -6.48 -12.52
N TRP A 272 17.18 -6.49 -11.86
CA TRP A 272 18.12 -5.37 -11.87
C TRP A 272 18.72 -5.14 -13.26
N TYR A 273 19.24 -6.19 -13.92
CA TYR A 273 19.81 -6.06 -15.26
C TYR A 273 18.76 -5.68 -16.31
N SER A 274 17.53 -6.17 -16.16
CA SER A 274 16.41 -5.82 -17.04
C SER A 274 16.03 -4.34 -16.93
N TRP A 275 16.03 -3.79 -15.70
CA TRP A 275 15.88 -2.35 -15.48
C TRP A 275 17.06 -1.56 -16.04
N ALA A 276 18.30 -1.94 -15.73
CA ALA A 276 19.50 -1.22 -16.20
C ALA A 276 19.54 -1.11 -17.73
N GLY A 277 19.16 -2.18 -18.44
CA GLY A 277 19.02 -2.15 -19.90
C GLY A 277 17.95 -1.16 -20.39
N ALA A 278 16.81 -1.05 -19.70
CA ALA A 278 15.78 -0.07 -20.03
C ALA A 278 16.24 1.37 -19.75
N ALA A 279 16.95 1.60 -18.65
CA ALA A 279 17.49 2.90 -18.28
C ALA A 279 18.52 3.40 -19.29
N LEU A 280 19.45 2.54 -19.70
CA LEU A 280 20.42 2.85 -20.75
C LEU A 280 19.74 3.15 -22.08
N ALA A 281 18.74 2.34 -22.48
CA ALA A 281 17.98 2.58 -23.69
C ALA A 281 17.12 3.86 -23.61
N ARG A 282 16.68 4.25 -22.42
CA ARG A 282 15.94 5.51 -22.17
C ARG A 282 16.87 6.71 -22.34
N GLY A 283 18.07 6.66 -21.76
CA GLY A 283 19.08 7.73 -21.84
C GLY A 283 19.68 7.92 -23.24
N GLY A 284 20.03 6.83 -23.94
CA GLY A 284 20.63 6.91 -25.27
C GLY A 284 19.72 7.43 -26.40
N ARG A 285 18.41 7.62 -26.14
CA ARG A 285 17.45 8.19 -27.09
C ARG A 285 17.25 9.70 -26.92
N GLY A 286 17.91 10.34 -25.94
CA GLY A 286 17.85 11.79 -25.72
C GLY A 286 18.88 12.60 -26.51
N GLU A 287 19.80 11.93 -27.22
CA GLU A 287 20.91 12.55 -27.98
C GLU A 287 20.76 12.41 -29.51
N ALA A 288 19.61 11.98 -30.01
CA ALA A 288 19.33 11.78 -31.43
C ALA A 288 18.24 12.73 -31.96
#